data_AF-A0A257MTT4-F1
#
_entry.id   AF-A0A257MTT4-F1
#
_cell.length_a   1.000
_cell.length_b   1.000
_cell.length_c   1.000
_cell.angle_alpha   90.00
_cell.angle_beta   90.00
_cell.angle_gamma   90.00
#
_symmetry.space_group_name_H-M   'P 1'
#
loop_
_entity.id
_entity.type
_entity.pdbx_description
1 polymer ?
#
loop_
_entity_poly.entity_id
_entity_poly.type
_entity_poly.pdbx_seq_one_letter_code
_entity_poly.pdbx_strand_id
1 'polypeptide(L)'
;YIDGPVGVSRLRSFYGGKHRKGVATGFFCKGSGSVVRESLQQLEKAGYVKKLKKGRQMTPEGQAYMDSVAYKIRSNMPSEPAPAQQPPAQPEAEPEA
;
A
#
# COMPACT_ATOMS: atom_id res chain seq x y z
N TYR A 1 1.69 7.08 2.98
CA TYR A 1 1.88 8.54 2.81
C TYR A 1 2.36 8.93 1.41
N ILE A 2 2.58 7.96 0.52
CA ILE A 2 3.07 8.15 -0.85
C ILE A 2 2.01 8.87 -1.71
N ASP A 3 0.77 8.42 -1.62
CA ASP A 3 -0.37 9.18 -2.10
C ASP A 3 -0.69 10.30 -1.10
N GLY A 4 -0.94 11.51 -1.62
CA GLY A 4 -1.18 12.74 -0.84
C GLY A 4 -2.42 12.68 0.08
N PRO A 5 -3.13 13.79 0.34
CA PRO A 5 -4.29 13.74 1.23
C PRO A 5 -5.36 12.76 0.71
N VAL A 6 -5.62 11.70 1.46
CA VAL A 6 -6.54 10.62 1.06
C VAL A 6 -7.88 10.76 1.78
N GLY A 7 -8.96 10.72 1.02
CA GLY A 7 -10.33 10.71 1.53
C GLY A 7 -10.94 9.32 1.57
N VAL A 8 -12.06 9.17 2.29
CA VAL A 8 -12.79 7.89 2.41
C VAL A 8 -13.17 7.32 1.05
N SER A 9 -13.61 8.16 0.10
CA SER A 9 -14.05 7.70 -1.22
C SER A 9 -12.93 7.02 -2.01
N ARG A 10 -11.69 7.54 -1.94
CA ARG A 10 -10.52 6.93 -2.60
C ARG A 10 -10.18 5.58 -1.98
N LEU A 11 -10.18 5.49 -0.65
CA LEU A 11 -9.93 4.23 0.05
C LEU A 11 -11.02 3.18 -0.23
N ARG A 12 -12.27 3.60 -0.36
CA ARG A 12 -13.36 2.70 -0.73
C ARG A 12 -13.23 2.17 -2.16
N SER A 13 -12.63 2.93 -3.07
CA SER A 13 -12.30 2.43 -4.41
C SER A 13 -11.07 1.52 -4.37
N PHE A 14 -10.06 1.85 -3.58
CA PHE A 14 -8.85 1.04 -3.47
C PHE A 14 -9.13 -0.34 -2.83
N TYR A 15 -9.88 -0.36 -1.74
CA TYR A 15 -10.34 -1.58 -1.06
C TYR A 15 -11.70 -2.06 -1.57
N GLY A 16 -12.14 -1.55 -2.72
CA GLY A 16 -13.30 -2.07 -3.44
C GLY A 16 -12.95 -3.31 -4.25
N GLY A 17 -13.93 -3.92 -4.88
CA GLY A 17 -13.69 -5.14 -5.65
C GLY A 17 -14.85 -5.53 -6.55
N LYS A 18 -14.68 -6.64 -7.26
CA LYS A 18 -15.73 -7.20 -8.12
C LYS A 18 -16.83 -7.79 -7.25
N HIS A 19 -18.05 -7.28 -7.38
CA HIS A 19 -19.23 -7.83 -6.74
C HIS A 19 -20.00 -8.73 -7.71
N ARG A 20 -20.29 -9.95 -7.27
CA ARG A 20 -21.01 -10.95 -8.05
C ARG A 20 -22.52 -10.74 -7.88
N LYS A 21 -23.25 -10.54 -8.99
CA LYS A 21 -24.71 -10.36 -9.02
C LYS A 21 -25.49 -11.69 -9.15
N GLY A 22 -24.86 -12.84 -8.93
CA GLY A 22 -25.45 -14.17 -9.13
C GLY A 22 -25.66 -14.52 -10.60
N VAL A 23 -26.71 -13.96 -11.21
CA VAL A 23 -27.17 -14.24 -12.59
C VAL A 23 -26.52 -13.32 -13.63
N ALA A 24 -26.27 -12.06 -13.29
CA ALA A 24 -25.67 -11.07 -14.19
C ALA A 24 -24.14 -10.95 -14.02
N THR A 25 -23.48 -10.39 -15.04
CA THR A 25 -22.04 -10.10 -15.01
C THR A 25 -21.68 -9.23 -13.81
N GLY A 26 -20.61 -9.61 -13.12
CA GLY A 26 -20.12 -8.86 -11.96
C GLY A 26 -19.60 -7.48 -12.34
N PHE A 27 -19.83 -6.51 -11.47
CA PHE A 27 -19.40 -5.12 -11.62
C PHE A 27 -18.53 -4.71 -10.44
N PHE A 28 -17.85 -3.58 -10.55
CA PHE A 28 -17.05 -3.05 -9.46
C PHE A 28 -17.94 -2.40 -8.38
N CYS A 29 -17.79 -2.85 -7.14
CA CYS A 29 -18.40 -2.24 -5.96
C CYS A 29 -17.33 -1.59 -5.08
N LYS A 30 -17.66 -0.41 -4.56
CA LYS A 30 -16.88 0.25 -3.53
C LYS A 30 -16.93 -0.53 -2.22
N GLY A 31 -15.82 -0.56 -1.51
CA GLY A 31 -15.72 -1.14 -0.17
C GLY A 31 -16.62 -0.44 0.86
N SER A 32 -16.76 -1.06 2.03
CA SER A 32 -17.55 -0.53 3.13
C SER A 32 -17.04 0.84 3.59
N GLY A 33 -17.95 1.82 3.67
CA GLY A 33 -17.60 3.17 4.10
C GLY A 33 -17.45 3.31 5.61
N SER A 34 -18.19 2.50 6.39
CA SER A 34 -18.19 2.58 7.86
C SER A 34 -16.86 2.11 8.44
N VAL A 35 -16.39 0.93 8.01
CA VAL A 35 -15.13 0.34 8.48
C VAL A 35 -13.95 1.27 8.22
N VAL A 36 -13.83 1.80 7.00
CA VAL A 36 -12.76 2.72 6.63
C VAL A 36 -12.83 4.02 7.43
N ARG A 37 -14.03 4.55 7.65
CA ARG A 37 -14.21 5.81 8.39
C ARG A 37 -13.85 5.64 9.87
N GLU A 38 -14.34 4.58 10.49
CA GLU A 38 -14.13 4.31 11.91
C GLU A 38 -12.66 4.03 12.22
N SER A 39 -12.00 3.22 11.40
CA SER A 39 -10.56 2.97 11.51
C SER A 39 -9.76 4.27 11.46
N LEU A 40 -10.09 5.18 10.54
CA LEU A 40 -9.42 6.48 10.46
C LEU A 40 -9.73 7.37 11.67
N GLN A 41 -10.94 7.33 12.21
CA GLN A 41 -11.28 8.08 13.43
C GLN A 41 -10.51 7.57 14.65
N GLN A 42 -10.30 6.24 14.76
CA GLN A 42 -9.49 5.64 15.82
C GLN A 42 -8.02 6.06 15.69
N LEU A 43 -7.48 6.07 14.47
CA LEU A 43 -6.12 6.54 14.21
C LEU A 43 -5.94 8.06 14.40
N GLU A 44 -6.98 8.85 14.14
CA GLU A 44 -7.03 10.28 14.47
C GLU A 44 -6.99 10.47 16.01
N LYS A 45 -7.75 9.66 16.78
CA LYS A 45 -7.70 9.68 18.26
C LYS A 45 -6.34 9.25 18.81
N ALA A 46 -5.66 8.32 18.15
CA ALA A 46 -4.33 7.86 18.52
C ALA A 46 -3.21 8.82 18.10
N GLY A 47 -3.50 9.91 17.38
CA GLY A 47 -2.52 10.93 16.98
C GLY A 47 -1.70 10.59 15.72
N TYR A 48 -1.90 9.43 15.11
CA TYR A 48 -1.12 9.00 13.93
C TYR A 48 -1.60 9.62 12.61
N VAL A 49 -2.82 10.15 12.58
CA VAL A 49 -3.45 10.72 11.39
C VAL A 49 -4.03 12.10 11.69
N LYS A 50 -3.81 13.07 10.79
CA LYS A 50 -4.32 14.44 10.89
C LYS A 50 -5.39 14.71 9.84
N LYS A 51 -6.45 15.39 10.25
CA LYS A 51 -7.52 15.87 9.37
C LYS A 51 -7.11 17.16 8.66
N LEU A 52 -7.26 17.18 7.34
CA LEU A 52 -7.08 18.32 6.46
C LEU A 52 -8.40 18.65 5.75
N LYS A 53 -8.54 19.86 5.21
CA LYS A 53 -9.76 20.26 4.47
C LYS A 53 -10.03 19.37 3.24
N LYS A 54 -8.97 18.83 2.61
CA LYS A 54 -9.06 17.96 1.42
C LYS A 54 -9.05 16.46 1.72
N GLY A 55 -8.87 16.03 2.98
CA GLY A 55 -8.76 14.60 3.31
C GLY A 55 -8.07 14.33 4.66
N ARG A 56 -7.39 13.20 4.77
CA ARG A 56 -6.50 12.90 5.91
C ARG A 56 -5.07 12.67 5.43
N GLN A 57 -4.11 12.99 6.27
CA GLN A 57 -2.68 12.75 6.05
C GLN A 57 -2.06 12.15 7.30
N MET A 58 -0.99 11.37 7.15
CA MET A 58 -0.24 10.86 8.31
C MET A 58 0.51 11.99 9.03
N THR A 59 0.64 11.84 10.35
CA THR A 59 1.51 12.70 11.17
C THR A 59 2.96 12.19 11.13
N PRO A 60 3.94 13.03 11.49
CA PRO A 60 5.33 12.60 11.65
C PRO A 60 5.48 11.44 12.65
N GLU A 61 4.70 11.46 13.74
CA GLU A 61 4.67 10.38 14.74
C GLU A 61 4.17 9.06 14.13
N GLY A 62 3.12 9.11 13.30
CA GLY A 62 2.63 7.94 12.58
C GLY A 62 3.65 7.37 11.58
N GLN A 63 4.43 8.23 10.93
CA GLN A 63 5.51 7.82 10.03
C GLN A 63 6.63 7.12 10.80
N ALA A 64 7.12 7.74 11.87
CA ALA A 64 8.16 7.18 12.72
C ALA A 64 7.77 5.81 13.31
N TYR A 65 6.50 5.68 13.74
CA TYR A 65 5.98 4.39 14.21
C TYR A 65 6.04 3.32 13.11
N MET A 66 5.55 3.63 11.90
CA MET A 66 5.59 2.69 10.77
C MET A 66 7.02 2.27 10.42
N ASP A 67 7.95 3.22 10.37
CA ASP A 67 9.35 2.96 10.05
C ASP A 67 10.03 2.10 11.11
N SER A 68 9.72 2.33 12.39
CA SER A 68 10.24 1.51 13.50
C SER A 68 9.77 0.06 13.42
N VAL A 69 8.51 -0.16 13.04
CA VAL A 69 7.93 -1.51 12.86
C VAL A 69 8.57 -2.18 11.65
N ALA A 70 8.76 -1.45 10.53
CA ALA A 70 9.42 -1.97 9.34
C ALA A 70 10.86 -2.43 9.63
N TYR A 71 11.62 -1.65 10.42
CA TYR A 71 12.98 -2.02 10.82
C TYR A 71 13.02 -3.30 11.67
N LYS A 72 12.08 -3.44 12.62
CA LYS A 72 11.94 -4.66 13.44
C LYS A 72 11.63 -5.88 12.59
N ILE A 73 10.68 -5.75 11.65
CA ILE A 73 10.31 -6.85 10.76
C ILE A 73 11.50 -7.25 9.87
N ARG A 74 12.20 -6.28 9.28
CA ARG A 74 13.39 -6.55 8.45
C ARG A 74 14.47 -7.31 9.23
N SER A 75 14.66 -6.99 10.50
CA SER A 75 15.65 -7.66 11.35
C SER A 75 15.23 -9.09 11.75
N ASN A 76 13.93 -9.40 11.68
CA ASN A 76 13.37 -10.69 12.08
C ASN A 76 13.09 -11.64 10.90
N MET A 77 13.25 -11.19 9.64
CA MET A 77 13.19 -12.08 8.49
C MET A 77 14.54 -12.75 8.24
N PRO A 78 14.62 -14.09 8.18
CA PRO A 78 15.77 -14.75 7.58
C PRO A 78 15.82 -14.37 6.10
N SER A 79 16.96 -13.89 5.63
CA SER A 79 17.16 -13.47 4.25
C SER A 79 16.92 -14.64 3.29
N GLU A 80 15.84 -14.58 2.51
CA GLU A 80 15.85 -15.23 1.20
C GLU A 80 16.71 -14.36 0.28
N PRO A 81 17.76 -14.90 -0.35
CA PRO A 81 18.68 -14.13 -1.17
C PRO A 81 17.93 -13.51 -2.36
N ALA A 82 18.20 -12.23 -2.59
CA ALA A 82 17.62 -11.45 -3.69
C ALA A 82 17.74 -12.21 -5.03
N PRO A 83 16.72 -12.16 -5.91
CA PRO A 83 16.88 -12.65 -7.26
C PRO A 83 18.04 -11.91 -7.91
N ALA A 84 19.00 -12.69 -8.40
CA ALA A 84 20.21 -12.24 -9.05
C ALA A 84 19.90 -11.09 -10.01
N GLN A 85 20.60 -9.97 -9.84
CA GLN A 85 20.81 -9.01 -10.92
C GLN A 85 21.30 -9.82 -12.11
N GLN A 86 20.51 -9.91 -13.18
CA GLN A 86 20.96 -10.49 -14.43
C GLN A 86 22.25 -9.73 -14.81
N PRO A 87 23.41 -10.41 -14.92
CA PRO A 87 24.60 -9.73 -15.37
C PRO A 87 24.34 -9.16 -16.77
N PRO A 88 24.83 -7.94 -17.06
CA PRO A 88 24.56 -7.26 -18.31
C PRO A 88 25.02 -8.13 -19.48
N ALA A 89 24.17 -8.21 -20.49
CA ALA A 89 24.51 -8.75 -21.80
C ALA A 89 25.84 -8.14 -22.26
N GLN A 90 26.89 -8.97 -22.32
CA GLN A 90 28.06 -8.64 -23.12
C GLN A 90 27.83 -9.20 -24.53
N PRO A 91 27.90 -8.34 -25.56
CA PRO A 91 27.76 -8.71 -26.97
C PRO A 91 29.08 -9.26 -27.54
N GLU A 92 28.95 -10.09 -28.58
CA GLU A 92 29.94 -10.34 -29.66
C GLU A 92 31.36 -10.83 -29.29
N ALA A 93 31.66 -12.08 -29.64
CA ALA A 93 32.88 -12.45 -30.36
C ALA A 93 32.70 -13.85 -30.97
N GLU A 94 32.60 -13.90 -32.29
CA GLU A 94 32.78 -15.11 -33.10
C GLU A 94 34.18 -15.71 -32.85
N PRO A 95 34.34 -17.03 -33.03
CA PRO A 95 35.53 -17.49 -33.73
C PRO A 95 35.18 -18.33 -34.95
N GLU A 96 35.76 -17.86 -36.05
CA GLU A 96 36.08 -18.51 -37.31
C GLU A 96 36.32 -20.04 -37.19
N ALA A 97 35.73 -20.78 -38.15
CA ALA A 97 36.20 -22.07 -38.61
C ALA A 97 35.95 -22.17 -40.13
#